data_AF-A0A662KZC2-F1
#
_entry.id   AF-A0A662KZC2-F1
#
_cell.length_a   1.000
_cell.length_b   1.000
_cell.length_c   1.000
_cell.angle_alpha   90.00
_cell.angle_beta   90.00
_cell.angle_gamma   90.00
#
_symmetry.space_group_name_H-M   'P 1'
#
loop_
_entity.id
_entity.type
_entity.pdbx_description
1 polymer ?
#
loop_
_entity_poly.entity_id
_entity_poly.type
_entity_poly.pdbx_seq_one_letter_code
_entity_poly.pdbx_strand_id
1 'polypeptide(L)'
;DVFIAIAGLAAALPGSLAAYTTKPVIGVPVSGKLNLDAILSIVQMPPGIPVAAVGLDRGDNAALLAIQILALKDEELAKKLEEYRREMREKYV
;
A
#
# COMPACT_ATOMS: atom_id res chain seq x y z
N ASP A 1 -5.02 -12.25 2.87
CA ASP A 1 -3.55 -12.40 2.95
C ASP A 1 -2.78 -11.10 3.15
N VAL A 2 -3.38 -9.95 2.83
CA VAL A 2 -2.78 -8.62 2.93
C VAL A 2 -3.79 -7.68 3.58
N PHE A 3 -3.32 -6.70 4.35
CA PHE A 3 -4.14 -5.63 4.89
C PHE A 3 -3.83 -4.30 4.19
N ILE A 4 -4.85 -3.47 3.98
CA ILE A 4 -4.70 -2.09 3.52
C ILE A 4 -5.28 -1.19 4.62
N ALA A 5 -4.42 -0.34 5.18
CA ALA A 5 -4.78 0.63 6.20
C ALA A 5 -4.65 2.04 5.62
N ILE A 6 -5.76 2.79 5.65
CA ILE A 6 -5.86 4.14 5.11
C ILE A 6 -5.98 5.10 6.29
N ALA A 7 -5.06 6.05 6.41
CA ALA A 7 -5.04 6.99 7.54
C ALA A 7 -4.45 8.35 7.17
N GLY A 8 -5.04 9.40 7.73
CA GLY A 8 -4.54 10.78 7.64
C GLY A 8 -4.07 11.31 8.99
N LEU A 9 -3.52 12.54 8.98
CA LEU A 9 -2.99 13.23 10.16
C LEU A 9 -1.84 12.44 10.83
N ALA A 10 -1.84 12.30 12.16
CA ALA A 10 -0.96 11.39 12.89
C ALA A 10 -1.38 9.93 12.61
N ALA A 11 -1.01 9.43 11.43
CA ALA A 11 -1.49 8.20 10.84
C ALA A 11 -0.95 6.94 11.55
N ALA A 12 -1.47 6.66 12.74
CA ALA A 12 -1.04 5.55 13.60
C ALA A 12 -1.69 4.20 13.25
N LEU A 13 -2.77 4.18 12.46
CA LEU A 13 -3.53 2.97 12.15
C LEU A 13 -2.68 1.90 11.42
N PRO A 14 -1.90 2.22 10.36
CA PRO A 14 -1.10 1.21 9.67
C PRO A 14 -0.05 0.57 10.56
N GLY A 15 0.63 1.38 11.39
CA GLY A 15 1.62 0.89 12.34
C GLY A 15 1.00 0.05 13.45
N SER A 16 -0.16 0.47 13.97
CA SER A 16 -0.90 -0.31 14.97
C SER A 16 -1.31 -1.67 14.42
N LEU A 17 -1.84 -1.71 13.19
CA LEU A 17 -2.25 -2.96 12.56
C LEU A 17 -1.05 -3.90 12.34
N ALA A 18 0.08 -3.36 11.87
CA ALA A 18 1.31 -4.12 11.65
C ALA A 18 1.89 -4.70 12.95
N ALA A 19 1.65 -4.07 14.10
CA ALA A 19 2.08 -4.61 15.39
C ALA A 19 1.30 -5.87 15.83
N TYR A 20 0.07 -6.07 15.34
CA TYR A 20 -0.80 -7.18 15.72
C TYR A 20 -0.84 -8.33 14.71
N THR A 21 -0.12 -8.24 13.59
CA THR A 21 -0.16 -9.23 12.53
C THR A 21 1.21 -9.46 11.92
N THR A 22 1.47 -10.70 11.48
CA THR A 22 2.64 -11.04 10.65
C THR A 22 2.35 -10.97 9.15
N LYS A 23 1.08 -10.73 8.77
CA LYS A 23 0.69 -10.56 7.37
C LYS A 23 1.12 -9.18 6.86
N PRO A 24 1.42 -9.03 5.56
CA PRO A 24 1.77 -7.74 4.98
C PRO A 24 0.69 -6.67 5.24
N VAL A 25 1.12 -5.48 5.67
CA VAL A 25 0.27 -4.31 5.86
C VAL A 25 0.73 -3.20 4.92
N ILE A 26 -0.20 -2.69 4.13
CA ILE A 26 -0.01 -1.58 3.21
C ILE A 26 -0.63 -0.32 3.82
N GLY A 27 0.16 0.75 3.94
CA GLY A 27 -0.29 2.04 4.46
C GLY A 27 -0.55 3.05 3.34
N VAL A 28 -1.74 3.65 3.32
CA VAL A 28 -2.09 4.76 2.44
C VAL A 28 -2.18 6.04 3.26
N PRO A 29 -1.23 6.98 3.10
CA PRO A 29 -1.35 8.29 3.72
C PRO A 29 -2.46 9.09 3.03
N VAL A 30 -3.35 9.67 3.81
CA VAL A 30 -4.43 10.55 3.32
C VAL A 30 -4.02 12.01 3.50
N SER A 31 -4.28 12.83 2.50
CA SER A 31 -4.05 14.27 2.58
C SER A 31 -4.83 14.92 3.72
N GLY A 32 -4.19 15.89 4.35
CA GLY A 32 -4.71 16.57 5.52
C GLY A 32 -4.21 18.01 5.56
N LYS A 33 -4.26 18.64 6.73
CA LYS A 33 -3.73 20.00 6.90
C LYS A 33 -2.22 20.08 6.66
N LEU A 34 -1.49 19.02 6.99
CA LEU A 34 -0.02 18.96 6.89
C LEU A 34 0.41 17.67 6.20
N ASN A 35 0.15 17.48 4.91
CA ASN A 35 0.38 16.21 4.16
C ASN A 35 1.64 15.37 4.49
N LEU A 36 2.74 16.00 4.91
CA LEU A 36 3.96 15.30 5.34
C LEU A 36 3.77 14.51 6.65
N ASP A 37 2.82 14.88 7.49
CA ASP A 37 2.48 14.24 8.77
C ASP A 37 2.07 12.78 8.57
N ALA A 38 1.12 12.53 7.67
CA ALA A 38 0.62 11.21 7.35
C ALA A 38 1.69 10.37 6.66
N ILE A 39 2.45 10.97 5.73
CA ILE A 39 3.52 10.26 5.00
C ILE A 39 4.59 9.78 5.98
N LEU A 40 5.15 10.69 6.79
CA LEU A 40 6.22 10.33 7.72
C LEU A 40 5.72 9.39 8.82
N SER A 41 4.48 9.55 9.29
CA SER A 41 3.90 8.65 10.30
C SER A 41 3.77 7.20 9.82
N ILE A 42 3.54 6.98 8.53
CA ILE A 42 3.39 5.64 7.94
C ILE A 42 4.74 5.06 7.50
N VAL A 43 5.63 5.89 6.95
CA VAL A 43 6.91 5.43 6.40
C VAL A 43 7.94 5.19 7.49
N GLN A 44 7.99 6.01 8.54
CA GLN A 44 9.04 5.98 9.57
C GLN A 44 8.75 4.96 10.68
N MET A 45 8.46 3.72 10.31
CA MET A 45 8.23 2.65 11.26
C MET A 45 9.55 2.18 11.92
N PRO A 46 9.54 1.83 13.22
CA PRO A 46 10.72 1.32 13.91
C PRO A 46 11.16 -0.05 13.36
N PRO A 47 12.43 -0.44 13.59
CA PRO A 47 12.93 -1.75 13.22
C PRO A 47 12.07 -2.89 13.81
N GLY A 48 11.74 -3.87 12.97
CA GLY A 48 10.98 -5.07 13.36
C GLY A 48 9.48 -5.03 13.06
N ILE A 49 8.88 -3.86 12.80
CA ILE A 49 7.45 -3.73 12.46
C ILE A 49 7.32 -2.96 11.13
N PRO A 50 7.52 -3.61 9.97
CA PRO A 50 7.49 -2.93 8.68
C PRO A 50 6.05 -2.64 8.20
N VAL A 51 5.90 -1.53 7.49
CA VAL A 51 4.67 -1.17 6.75
C VAL A 51 5.04 -0.81 5.32
N ALA A 52 4.32 -1.35 4.34
CA ALA A 52 4.50 -0.99 2.93
C ALA A 52 3.73 0.29 2.63
N ALA A 53 4.42 1.43 2.60
CA ALA A 53 3.79 2.72 2.31
C ALA A 53 3.64 2.96 0.80
N VAL A 54 2.49 3.49 0.38
CA VAL A 54 2.28 4.01 -0.98
C VAL A 54 2.22 5.54 -0.97
N GLY A 55 2.07 6.15 -2.15
CA GLY A 55 1.96 7.61 -2.29
C GLY A 55 0.74 8.20 -1.59
N LEU A 56 0.78 9.52 -1.37
CA LEU A 56 -0.33 10.30 -0.79
C LEU A 56 -1.60 10.15 -1.62
N ASP A 57 -2.70 9.79 -0.94
CA ASP A 57 -4.02 9.51 -1.51
C ASP A 57 -4.04 8.40 -2.58
N ARG A 58 -3.00 7.56 -2.64
CA ARG A 58 -2.87 6.49 -3.65
C ARG A 58 -3.48 5.16 -3.20
N GLY A 59 -4.78 5.16 -2.94
CA GLY A 59 -5.54 3.94 -2.66
C GLY A 59 -5.53 2.96 -3.85
N ASP A 60 -5.47 3.49 -5.07
CA ASP A 60 -5.26 2.76 -6.32
C ASP A 60 -3.96 1.93 -6.29
N ASN A 61 -2.84 2.56 -5.93
CA ASN A 61 -1.56 1.88 -5.84
C ASN A 61 -1.52 0.86 -4.69
N ALA A 62 -2.21 1.12 -3.58
CA ALA A 62 -2.32 0.13 -2.51
C ALA A 62 -3.08 -1.13 -2.96
N ALA A 63 -4.16 -0.97 -3.72
CA ALA A 63 -4.88 -2.10 -4.31
C ALA A 63 -3.99 -2.87 -5.30
N LEU A 64 -3.27 -2.17 -6.18
CA LEU A 64 -2.35 -2.81 -7.13
C LEU A 64 -1.18 -3.51 -6.45
N LEU A 65 -0.66 -2.96 -5.34
CA LEU A 65 0.37 -3.61 -4.53
C LEU A 65 -0.16 -4.85 -3.81
N ALA A 66 -1.39 -4.79 -3.29
CA ALA A 66 -2.04 -5.97 -2.71
C ALA A 66 -2.24 -7.06 -3.77
N ILE A 67 -2.70 -6.71 -4.98
CA ILE A 67 -2.82 -7.65 -6.09
C ILE A 67 -1.45 -8.24 -6.46
N GLN A 68 -0.38 -7.45 -6.48
CA GLN A 68 0.99 -7.95 -6.71
C GLN A 68 1.41 -9.00 -5.68
N ILE A 69 1.08 -8.80 -4.41
CA ILE A 69 1.40 -9.76 -3.35
C ILE A 69 0.56 -11.04 -3.51
N LEU A 70 -0.72 -10.91 -3.84
CA LEU A 70 -1.62 -12.06 -4.05
C LEU A 70 -1.23 -12.88 -5.30
N ALA A 71 -0.83 -12.20 -6.37
CA ALA A 71 -0.41 -12.82 -7.63
C ALA A 71 0.80 -13.75 -7.48
N LEU A 72 1.60 -13.63 -6.42
CA LEU A 72 2.67 -14.59 -6.12
C LEU A 72 2.17 -16.01 -5.89
N LYS A 73 0.89 -16.17 -5.56
CA LYS A 73 0.23 -17.46 -5.29
C LYS A 73 -0.90 -17.77 -6.26
N ASP A 74 -1.21 -16.88 -7.19
CA ASP A 74 -2.34 -16.97 -8.10
C ASP A 74 -1.90 -16.55 -9.52
N GLU A 75 -1.72 -17.56 -10.37
CA GLU A 75 -1.28 -17.37 -11.77
C GLU A 75 -2.31 -16.62 -12.62
N GLU A 76 -3.60 -16.70 -12.31
CA GLU A 76 -4.64 -15.98 -13.04
C GLU A 76 -4.56 -14.48 -12.73
N LEU A 77 -4.40 -14.13 -11.44
CA LEU A 77 -4.15 -12.75 -11.02
C LEU A 77 -2.85 -12.20 -11.60
N ALA A 78 -1.79 -13.01 -11.67
CA ALA A 78 -0.52 -12.61 -12.29
C ALA A 78 -0.71 -12.20 -13.75
N LYS A 79 -1.42 -13.01 -14.55
CA LYS A 79 -1.71 -12.70 -15.96
C LYS A 79 -2.53 -11.41 -16.11
N LYS A 80 -3.60 -11.26 -15.32
CA LYS A 80 -4.45 -10.05 -15.32
C LYS A 80 -3.63 -8.78 -14.98
N LEU A 81 -2.70 -8.89 -14.05
CA LEU A 81 -1.83 -7.78 -13.67
C LEU A 81 -0.83 -7.41 -14.80
N GLU A 82 -0.28 -8.40 -15.50
CA GLU A 82 0.59 -8.18 -16.66
C GLU A 82 -0.16 -7.50 -17.81
N GLU A 83 -1.39 -7.94 -18.10
CA GLU A 83 -2.28 -7.33 -19.09
C GLU A 83 -2.58 -5.88 -18.72
N TYR A 84 -2.99 -5.62 -17.48
CA TYR A 84 -3.23 -4.27 -16.98
C TYR A 84 -1.98 -3.37 -17.16
N ARG A 85 -0.78 -3.87 -16.82
CA ARG A 85 0.46 -3.11 -17.02
C ARG A 85 0.78 -2.88 -18.50
N ARG A 86 0.43 -3.79 -19.40
CA ARG A 86 0.57 -3.61 -20.85
C ARG A 86 -0.36 -2.49 -21.34
N GLU A 87 -1.63 -2.53 -20.97
CA GLU A 87 -2.61 -1.50 -21.32
C GLU A 87 -2.19 -0.11 -20.82
N MET A 88 -1.68 -0.01 -19.59
CA MET A 88 -1.17 1.26 -19.07
C MET A 88 0.04 1.77 -19.85
N ARG A 89 0.95 0.89 -20.29
CA ARG A 89 2.06 1.32 -21.15
C ARG A 89 1.55 1.86 -22.48
N GLU A 90 0.65 1.16 -23.14
CA GLU A 90 0.07 1.60 -24.42
C GLU A 90 -0.73 2.90 -24.30
N LYS A 91 -1.33 3.17 -23.14
CA LYS A 91 -2.12 4.38 -22.90
C LYS A 91 -1.27 5.63 -22.62
N TYR A 92 -0.09 5.46 -22.03
CA TYR A 92 0.73 6.57 -21.51
C TYR A 92 2.10 6.72 -22.19
N VAL A 93 2.50 5.78 -23.04
CA VAL A 93 3.66 5.86 -23.95
C VAL A 93 3.16 6.23 -25.34
#